data_AF-A0A485KYM5-F1
#
_entry.id   AF-A0A485KYM5-F1
#
_cell.length_a   1.000
_cell.length_b   1.000
_cell.length_c   1.000
_cell.angle_alpha   90.00
_cell.angle_beta   90.00
_cell.angle_gamma   90.00
#
_symmetry.space_group_name_H-M   'P 1'
#
loop_
_entity.id
_entity.type
_entity.pdbx_description
1 polymer ?
#
loop_
_entity_poly.entity_id
_entity_poly.type
_entity_poly.pdbx_seq_one_letter_code
_entity_poly.pdbx_strand_id
1 'polypeptide(L)'
;MSRCILRDIHAEIIHIDLHAGNSPAYVLSVRPKSVGHVAAGLLPTHTIARTYSEWRRLYSTLLLVSSCTNCAACTCTLGACPFWTMHLILETMPFPPKVLFRRRSRRVLEGRKRGLAHFLTCILAKLQVYRPEHFEASGTVGDSASTDRRQRGCLFLHAIEAFLGMDDDAVNRQLFASVGPQNRLKLNLQGWHSDRQNLYFLNGVVAASP
;
A
#
# COMPACT_ATOMS: atom_id res chain seq x y z
N MET A 1 -3.12 9.65 9.86
CA MET A 1 -2.40 8.42 10.22
C MET A 1 -2.76 7.34 9.21
N SER A 2 -1.78 6.91 8.41
CA SER A 2 -1.99 6.08 7.21
C SER A 2 -2.48 4.67 7.56
N ARG A 3 -3.65 4.32 7.02
CA ARG A 3 -4.17 2.95 7.00
C ARG A 3 -3.26 2.14 6.07
N CYS A 4 -2.67 1.02 6.51
CA CYS A 4 -1.91 0.17 5.58
C CYS A 4 -2.89 -0.68 4.75
N ILE A 5 -3.67 -0.01 3.91
CA ILE A 5 -4.68 -0.61 3.02
C ILE A 5 -4.01 -1.66 2.10
N LEU A 6 -2.72 -1.44 1.80
CA LEU A 6 -1.87 -2.35 1.03
C LEU A 6 -1.79 -3.79 1.58
N ARG A 7 -2.10 -4.02 2.86
CA ARG A 7 -2.13 -5.38 3.45
C ARG A 7 -3.29 -6.22 2.92
N ASP A 8 -4.42 -5.56 2.68
CA ASP A 8 -5.71 -6.20 2.46
C ASP A 8 -6.12 -6.15 0.98
N ILE A 9 -5.15 -5.91 0.08
CA ILE A 9 -5.32 -5.95 -1.36
C ILE A 9 -4.61 -7.13 -2.00
N HIS A 10 -5.13 -7.52 -3.16
CA HIS A 10 -4.47 -8.32 -4.16
C HIS A 10 -4.24 -7.44 -5.38
N ALA A 11 -3.02 -7.44 -5.93
CA ALA A 11 -2.73 -6.76 -7.17
C ALA A 11 -1.97 -7.67 -8.15
N GLU A 12 -2.33 -7.59 -9.42
CA GLU A 12 -1.75 -8.41 -10.48
C GLU A 12 -1.67 -7.66 -11.81
N ILE A 13 -0.74 -8.06 -12.68
CA ILE A 13 -0.62 -7.49 -14.03
C ILE A 13 -1.48 -8.32 -14.97
N ILE A 14 -2.64 -7.79 -15.36
CA ILE A 14 -3.62 -8.50 -16.18
C ILE A 14 -3.19 -8.57 -17.65
N HIS A 15 -2.77 -7.45 -18.25
CA HIS A 15 -2.35 -7.41 -19.65
C HIS A 15 -1.35 -6.28 -19.92
N ILE A 16 -0.83 -6.25 -21.15
CA ILE A 16 0.12 -5.24 -21.63
C ILE A 16 -0.63 -4.40 -22.67
N ASP A 17 -0.76 -3.11 -22.39
CA ASP A 17 -1.30 -2.15 -23.35
C ASP A 17 -0.17 -1.63 -24.25
N LEU A 18 -0.25 -1.97 -25.53
CA LEU A 18 0.72 -1.55 -26.55
C LEU A 18 0.45 -0.15 -27.09
N HIS A 19 -0.75 0.38 -26.86
CA HIS A 19 -1.26 1.64 -27.40
C HIS A 19 -1.36 2.75 -26.35
N ALA A 20 -0.89 2.50 -25.12
CA ALA A 20 -0.73 3.49 -24.06
C ALA A 20 0.29 4.58 -24.44
N GLY A 21 -0.12 5.54 -25.28
CA GLY A 21 0.71 6.65 -25.74
C GLY A 21 2.01 6.19 -26.43
N ASN A 22 3.15 6.69 -25.94
CA ASN A 22 4.46 6.49 -26.61
C ASN A 22 5.18 5.19 -26.19
N SER A 23 4.76 4.50 -25.13
CA SER A 23 5.45 3.32 -24.58
C SER A 23 4.48 2.29 -24.02
N PRO A 24 4.75 0.98 -24.20
CA PRO A 24 3.88 -0.05 -23.64
C PRO A 24 3.71 0.10 -22.12
N ALA A 25 2.46 -0.02 -21.67
CA ALA A 25 2.10 0.01 -20.26
C ALA A 25 1.67 -1.38 -19.80
N TYR A 26 1.90 -1.66 -18.52
CA TYR A 26 1.50 -2.89 -17.85
C TYR A 26 0.27 -2.54 -17.03
N VAL A 27 -0.86 -3.13 -17.37
CA VAL A 27 -2.13 -2.84 -16.70
C VAL A 27 -2.24 -3.70 -15.46
N LEU A 28 -2.32 -3.04 -14.32
CA LEU A 28 -2.53 -3.62 -13.01
C LEU A 28 -4.02 -3.67 -12.70
N SER A 29 -4.46 -4.76 -12.10
CA SER A 29 -5.73 -4.90 -11.42
C SER A 29 -5.45 -4.92 -9.92
N VAL A 30 -6.13 -4.04 -9.17
CA VAL A 30 -6.07 -3.94 -7.71
C VAL A 30 -7.46 -4.21 -7.18
N ARG A 31 -7.57 -5.17 -6.26
CA ARG A 31 -8.84 -5.56 -5.63
C ARG A 31 -8.63 -5.87 -4.16
N PRO A 32 -9.66 -5.71 -3.30
CA PRO A 32 -9.57 -6.21 -1.94
C PRO A 32 -9.34 -7.72 -1.93
N LYS A 33 -8.65 -8.23 -0.90
CA LYS A 33 -8.66 -9.65 -0.61
C LYS A 33 -10.05 -10.05 -0.16
N SER A 34 -10.57 -11.16 -0.66
CA SER A 34 -11.83 -11.72 -0.18
C SER A 34 -11.68 -12.11 1.29
N VAL A 35 -12.36 -11.39 2.18
CA VAL A 35 -12.52 -11.79 3.59
C VAL A 35 -13.96 -12.29 3.75
N GLY A 36 -14.15 -13.60 3.63
CA GLY A 36 -15.46 -14.27 3.74
C GLY A 36 -16.01 -14.84 2.44
N HIS A 37 -17.30 -15.23 2.45
CA HIS A 37 -18.02 -15.95 1.38
C HIS A 37 -18.34 -15.13 0.12
N VAL A 38 -17.73 -13.94 -0.06
CA VAL A 38 -17.96 -13.13 -1.26
C VAL A 38 -17.08 -13.69 -2.38
N ALA A 39 -17.71 -14.22 -3.43
CA ALA A 39 -17.01 -14.72 -4.60
C ALA A 39 -16.09 -13.64 -5.20
N ALA A 40 -14.86 -14.01 -5.54
CA ALA A 40 -13.82 -13.09 -6.00
C ALA A 40 -14.22 -12.22 -7.22
N GLY A 41 -15.22 -12.63 -8.00
CA GLY A 41 -15.74 -11.89 -9.15
C GLY A 41 -16.72 -10.75 -8.83
N LEU A 42 -17.16 -10.59 -7.58
CA LEU A 42 -18.07 -9.52 -7.15
C LEU A 42 -17.34 -8.37 -6.43
N LEU A 43 -16.03 -8.49 -6.25
CA LEU A 43 -15.25 -7.47 -5.55
C LEU A 43 -14.96 -6.28 -6.46
N PRO A 44 -15.09 -5.05 -5.95
CA PRO A 44 -14.72 -3.86 -6.70
C PRO A 44 -13.25 -3.96 -7.12
N THR A 45 -13.00 -3.69 -8.40
CA THR A 45 -11.67 -3.77 -9.00
C THR A 45 -11.29 -2.41 -9.55
N HIS A 46 -10.08 -1.98 -9.23
CA HIS A 46 -9.48 -0.75 -9.73
C HIS A 46 -8.34 -1.12 -10.67
N THR A 47 -8.31 -0.51 -11.86
CA THR A 47 -7.30 -0.78 -12.87
C THR A 47 -6.42 0.43 -13.15
N ILE A 48 -5.11 0.24 -13.19
CA ILE A 48 -4.12 1.30 -13.45
C ILE A 48 -3.14 0.82 -14.49
N ALA A 49 -2.77 1.67 -15.45
CA ALA A 49 -1.72 1.38 -16.41
C ALA A 49 -0.41 2.06 -15.98
N ARG A 50 0.69 1.30 -15.91
CA ARG A 50 2.03 1.82 -15.58
C ARG A 50 3.07 1.40 -16.60
N THR A 51 3.79 2.38 -17.14
CA THR A 51 4.92 2.18 -18.05
C THR A 51 6.11 1.56 -17.33
N TYR A 52 6.98 0.85 -18.07
CA TYR A 52 8.22 0.28 -17.49
C TYR A 52 9.13 1.35 -16.84
N SER A 53 9.10 2.60 -17.31
CA SER A 53 9.78 3.72 -16.67
C SER A 53 9.23 4.04 -15.29
N GLU A 54 7.91 4.01 -15.11
CA GLU A 54 7.28 4.23 -13.80
C GLU A 54 7.60 3.10 -12.83
N TRP A 55 7.57 1.84 -13.29
CA TRP A 55 8.01 0.68 -12.49
C TRP A 55 9.45 0.83 -12.00
N ARG A 56 10.36 1.28 -12.87
CA ARG A 56 11.75 1.55 -12.49
C ARG A 56 11.86 2.68 -11.47
N ARG A 57 11.10 3.75 -11.65
CA ARG A 57 11.07 4.87 -10.69
C ARG A 57 10.60 4.37 -9.34
N LEU A 58 9.52 3.59 -9.27
CA LEU A 58 9.07 2.97 -8.04
C LEU A 58 10.20 2.14 -7.40
N TYR A 59 10.84 1.23 -8.14
CA TYR A 59 11.94 0.41 -7.62
C TYR A 59 13.07 1.26 -7.02
N SER A 60 13.53 2.27 -7.75
CA SER A 60 14.57 3.20 -7.28
C SER A 60 14.12 4.00 -6.05
N THR A 61 12.87 4.48 -6.02
CA THR A 61 12.31 5.18 -4.85
C THR A 61 12.25 4.27 -3.64
N LEU A 62 11.78 3.03 -3.79
CA LEU A 62 11.70 2.08 -2.68
C LEU A 62 13.07 1.74 -2.12
N LEU A 63 14.08 1.54 -2.99
CA LEU A 63 15.48 1.35 -2.55
C LEU A 63 15.98 2.55 -1.75
N LEU A 64 15.74 3.76 -2.25
CA LEU A 64 16.18 5.01 -1.62
C LEU A 64 15.57 5.18 -0.22
N VAL A 65 14.24 5.06 -0.11
CA VAL A 65 13.53 5.33 1.15
C VAL A 65 13.64 4.21 2.17
N SER A 66 14.10 3.02 1.76
CA SER A 66 14.38 1.88 2.66
C SER A 66 15.84 1.80 3.10
N SER A 67 16.76 2.54 2.48
CA SER A 67 18.19 2.49 2.85
C SER A 67 18.45 3.31 4.11
N CYS A 68 18.75 2.69 5.25
CA CYS A 68 18.98 3.40 6.52
C CYS A 68 20.21 4.34 6.51
N THR A 69 21.13 4.15 5.58
CA THR A 69 22.32 4.99 5.40
C THR A 69 22.08 6.19 4.47
N ASN A 70 20.92 6.25 3.81
CA ASN A 70 20.61 7.30 2.84
C ASN A 70 19.95 8.51 3.50
N CYS A 71 20.30 9.72 3.09
CA CYS A 71 19.68 10.94 3.62
C CYS A 71 18.19 11.09 3.25
N ALA A 72 17.75 10.42 2.18
CA ALA A 72 16.35 10.37 1.74
C ALA A 72 15.58 9.15 2.31
N ALA A 73 16.17 8.42 3.25
CA ALA A 73 15.51 7.34 3.96
C ALA A 73 14.23 7.81 4.66
N CYS A 74 13.21 6.95 4.70
CA CYS A 74 12.05 7.21 5.53
C CYS A 74 12.44 7.08 7.01
N THR A 75 12.03 8.03 7.84
CA THR A 75 12.32 8.06 9.29
C THR A 75 11.04 8.24 10.12
N CYS A 76 9.91 7.73 9.60
CA CYS A 76 8.57 8.04 10.09
C CYS A 76 8.28 7.61 11.53
N THR A 77 9.12 6.78 12.15
CA THR A 77 8.90 6.24 13.51
C THR A 77 10.13 6.52 14.37
N LEU A 78 10.12 7.64 15.10
CA LEU A 78 11.19 8.04 16.02
C LEU A 78 12.60 8.01 15.38
N GLY A 79 12.71 8.41 14.11
CA GLY A 79 14.00 8.40 13.40
C GLY A 79 14.33 7.07 12.70
N ALA A 80 13.51 6.04 12.85
CA ALA A 80 13.63 4.77 12.14
C ALA A 80 12.37 4.46 11.32
N CYS A 81 12.49 3.69 10.24
CA CYS A 81 11.33 3.19 9.51
C CYS A 81 11.33 1.66 9.50
N PRO A 82 10.19 1.01 9.81
CA PRO A 82 10.10 -0.46 9.80
C PRO A 82 10.42 -1.08 8.44
N PHE A 83 10.20 -0.32 7.36
CA PHE A 83 10.48 -0.76 6.00
C PHE A 83 11.95 -0.61 5.59
N TRP A 84 12.86 -0.22 6.49
CA TRP A 84 14.29 -0.30 6.19
C TRP A 84 14.73 -1.73 5.89
N THR A 85 14.11 -2.71 6.55
CA THR A 85 14.33 -4.14 6.29
C THR A 85 13.98 -4.57 4.86
N MET A 86 13.15 -3.78 4.15
CA MET A 86 12.83 -4.05 2.75
C MET A 86 14.00 -3.78 1.81
N HIS A 87 15.02 -3.01 2.22
CA HIS A 87 16.14 -2.66 1.37
C HIS A 87 16.87 -3.89 0.83
N LEU A 88 17.27 -4.81 1.71
CA LEU A 88 17.96 -6.06 1.33
C LEU A 88 17.09 -6.97 0.45
N ILE A 89 15.78 -6.98 0.69
CA ILE A 89 14.83 -7.73 -0.12
C ILE A 89 14.75 -7.12 -1.53
N LEU A 90 14.72 -5.79 -1.64
CA LEU A 90 14.69 -5.08 -2.91
C LEU A 90 15.98 -5.29 -3.71
N GLU A 91 17.15 -5.22 -3.06
CA GLU A 91 18.45 -5.40 -3.72
C GLU A 91 18.66 -6.81 -4.29
N THR A 92 18.14 -7.83 -3.60
CA THR A 92 18.27 -9.24 -4.01
C THR A 92 17.23 -9.66 -5.04
N MET A 93 16.18 -8.86 -5.26
CA MET A 93 15.17 -9.16 -6.25
C MET A 93 15.64 -8.84 -7.68
N PRO A 94 15.55 -9.79 -8.63
CA PRO A 94 15.94 -9.55 -10.01
C PRO A 94 14.93 -8.63 -10.70
N PHE A 95 15.21 -7.32 -10.72
CA PHE A 95 14.40 -6.36 -11.46
C PHE A 95 14.70 -6.45 -12.97
N PRO A 96 13.68 -6.50 -13.86
CA PRO A 96 13.92 -6.65 -15.30
C PRO A 96 14.82 -5.52 -15.83
N PRO A 97 15.90 -5.81 -16.59
CA PRO A 97 16.82 -4.78 -17.07
C PRO A 97 16.26 -4.01 -18.28
N LYS A 98 16.86 -2.83 -18.55
CA LYS A 98 16.57 -2.09 -19.78
C LYS A 98 17.15 -2.88 -20.95
N VAL A 99 16.30 -3.22 -21.91
CA VAL A 99 16.75 -3.82 -23.17
C VAL A 99 16.80 -2.70 -24.20
N LEU A 100 17.91 -2.58 -24.91
CA LEU A 100 18.11 -1.53 -25.91
C LEU A 100 17.57 -1.93 -27.29
N PHE A 101 17.60 -3.22 -27.63
CA PHE A 101 17.16 -3.75 -28.92
C PHE A 101 15.81 -4.47 -28.82
N ARG A 102 15.03 -4.46 -29.91
CA ARG A 102 13.73 -5.17 -30.03
C ARG A 102 12.81 -4.96 -28.82
N ARG A 103 12.76 -3.73 -28.31
CA ARG A 103 12.11 -3.36 -27.02
C ARG A 103 10.61 -3.66 -26.98
N ARG A 104 9.96 -3.69 -28.14
CA ARG A 104 8.53 -3.98 -28.34
C ARG A 104 8.28 -5.44 -28.76
N SER A 105 9.32 -6.28 -28.84
CA SER A 105 9.10 -7.69 -29.15
C SER A 105 8.31 -8.36 -28.04
N ARG A 106 7.40 -9.26 -28.41
CA ARG A 106 6.59 -10.04 -27.47
C ARG A 106 7.43 -10.70 -26.38
N ARG A 107 8.57 -11.30 -26.75
CA ARG A 107 9.49 -11.93 -25.78
C ARG A 107 9.99 -10.97 -24.71
N VAL A 108 10.36 -9.75 -25.08
CA VAL A 108 10.84 -8.73 -24.13
C VAL A 108 9.70 -8.24 -23.24
N LEU A 109 8.53 -8.00 -23.82
CA LEU A 109 7.37 -7.49 -23.08
C LEU A 109 6.84 -8.53 -22.09
N GLU A 110 6.70 -9.79 -22.49
CA GLU A 110 6.28 -10.89 -21.60
C GLU A 110 7.34 -11.23 -20.55
N GLY A 111 8.62 -11.17 -20.91
CA GLY A 111 9.72 -11.32 -19.95
C GLY A 111 9.66 -10.25 -18.85
N ARG A 112 9.43 -9.00 -19.26
CA ARG A 112 9.22 -7.88 -18.31
C ARG A 112 7.96 -8.07 -17.49
N LYS A 113 6.82 -8.43 -18.10
CA LYS A 113 5.55 -8.67 -17.38
C LYS A 113 5.77 -9.67 -16.24
N ARG A 114 6.44 -10.79 -16.50
CA ARG A 114 6.74 -11.80 -15.47
C ARG A 114 7.61 -11.26 -14.34
N GLY A 115 8.70 -10.56 -14.65
CA GLY A 115 9.58 -10.02 -13.61
C GLY A 115 8.93 -8.88 -12.80
N LEU A 116 8.12 -8.03 -13.44
CA LEU A 116 7.35 -6.99 -12.75
C LEU A 116 6.25 -7.60 -11.86
N ALA A 117 5.58 -8.65 -12.33
CA ALA A 117 4.60 -9.39 -11.53
C ALA A 117 5.26 -10.01 -10.29
N HIS A 118 6.41 -10.67 -10.45
CA HIS A 118 7.16 -11.22 -9.33
C HIS A 118 7.57 -10.14 -8.32
N PHE A 119 8.12 -9.03 -8.81
CA PHE A 119 8.47 -7.87 -7.98
C PHE A 119 7.27 -7.35 -7.15
N LEU A 120 6.13 -7.15 -7.80
CA LEU A 120 4.90 -6.70 -7.13
C LEU A 120 4.42 -7.70 -6.07
N THR A 121 4.38 -8.99 -6.42
CA THR A 121 3.97 -10.06 -5.50
C THR A 121 4.87 -10.09 -4.26
N CYS A 122 6.19 -10.00 -4.42
CA CYS A 122 7.13 -10.02 -3.30
C CYS A 122 6.96 -8.84 -2.35
N ILE A 123 6.78 -7.62 -2.89
CA ILE A 123 6.52 -6.43 -2.06
C ILE A 123 5.22 -6.60 -1.28
N LEU A 124 4.12 -6.95 -1.97
CA LEU A 124 2.82 -7.10 -1.32
C LEU A 124 2.82 -8.22 -0.29
N ALA A 125 3.44 -9.36 -0.57
CA ALA A 125 3.55 -10.47 0.38
C ALA A 125 4.26 -10.04 1.69
N LYS A 126 5.30 -9.21 1.59
CA LYS A 126 5.99 -8.68 2.79
C LYS A 126 5.14 -7.68 3.55
N LEU A 127 4.42 -6.80 2.85
CA LEU A 127 3.45 -5.89 3.48
C LEU A 127 2.32 -6.65 4.18
N GLN A 128 1.95 -7.82 3.68
CA GLN A 128 0.90 -8.66 4.26
C GLN A 128 1.28 -9.28 5.61
N VAL A 129 2.58 -9.54 5.83
CA VAL A 129 3.11 -10.05 7.09
C VAL A 129 3.36 -8.91 8.09
N TYR A 130 3.47 -7.66 7.63
CA TYR A 130 3.71 -6.51 8.49
C TYR A 130 2.55 -6.29 9.49
N ARG A 131 2.89 -6.30 10.79
CA ARG A 131 1.97 -6.09 11.90
C ARG A 131 2.24 -4.70 12.54
N PRO A 132 1.40 -3.70 12.27
CA PRO A 132 1.56 -2.34 12.83
C PRO A 132 1.41 -2.30 14.36
N GLU A 133 0.73 -3.29 14.96
CA GLU A 133 0.53 -3.47 16.41
C GLU A 133 1.86 -3.50 17.21
N HIS A 134 2.96 -3.94 16.61
CA HIS A 134 4.26 -3.98 17.29
C HIS A 134 4.95 -2.61 17.43
N PHE A 135 4.47 -1.57 16.73
CA PHE A 135 5.12 -0.26 16.67
C PHE A 135 4.35 0.84 17.40
N GLU A 136 3.02 0.73 17.51
CA GLU A 136 2.20 1.69 18.27
C GLU A 136 2.48 1.64 19.78
N ALA A 137 2.97 0.51 20.30
CA ALA A 137 3.39 0.36 21.71
C ALA A 137 4.63 1.20 22.10
N SER A 138 5.38 1.73 21.12
CA SER A 138 6.59 2.51 21.38
C SER A 138 6.38 4.04 21.33
N GLY A 139 5.15 4.50 21.03
CA GLY A 139 4.83 5.91 20.77
C GLY A 139 4.33 6.73 21.97
N THR A 140 4.35 6.18 23.19
CA THR A 140 3.77 6.83 24.38
C THR A 140 4.70 7.77 25.14
N VAL A 141 5.88 8.11 24.62
CA VAL A 141 6.78 9.05 25.31
C VAL A 141 7.40 10.03 24.31
N GLY A 142 7.08 11.32 24.41
CA GLY A 142 7.94 12.40 23.89
C GLY A 142 7.30 13.46 22.99
N ASP A 143 6.67 14.43 23.64
CA ASP A 143 6.70 15.89 23.39
C ASP A 143 6.34 16.53 22.04
N SER A 144 5.33 17.39 22.20
CA SER A 144 4.99 18.60 21.48
C SER A 144 6.18 19.56 21.36
N ALA A 145 6.67 19.77 20.13
CA ALA A 145 7.27 21.03 19.62
C ALA A 145 8.11 20.73 18.37
N SER A 146 7.45 20.57 17.21
CA SER A 146 8.02 20.96 15.91
C SER A 146 6.89 20.95 14.89
N THR A 147 6.22 22.08 14.76
CA THR A 147 5.43 22.41 13.57
C THR A 147 6.31 22.23 12.33
N ASP A 148 5.73 21.63 11.28
CA ASP A 148 6.19 21.67 9.88
C ASP A 148 6.94 20.47 9.24
N ARG A 149 7.17 19.35 9.95
CA ARG A 149 7.61 18.08 9.30
C ARG A 149 6.86 16.80 9.72
N ARG A 150 6.00 16.87 10.75
CA ARG A 150 5.38 15.72 11.43
C ARG A 150 4.02 15.25 10.84
N GLN A 151 3.80 15.40 9.53
CA GLN A 151 2.56 14.92 8.88
C GLN A 151 2.76 14.17 7.55
N ARG A 152 3.99 13.85 7.16
CA ARG A 152 4.22 12.98 6.00
C ARG A 152 4.24 11.54 6.49
N GLY A 153 3.26 10.75 6.07
CA GLY A 153 3.18 9.32 6.39
C GLY A 153 4.41 8.54 5.93
N CYS A 154 4.38 7.21 6.07
CA CYS A 154 5.50 6.38 5.63
C CYS A 154 5.75 6.57 4.11
N LEU A 155 6.91 7.12 3.74
CA LEU A 155 7.28 7.38 2.34
C LEU A 155 7.31 6.08 1.51
N PHE A 156 7.68 4.97 2.13
CA PHE A 156 7.66 3.65 1.51
C PHE A 156 6.24 3.23 1.11
N LEU A 157 5.29 3.31 2.05
CA LEU A 157 3.89 2.96 1.79
C LEU A 157 3.26 3.93 0.79
N HIS A 158 3.51 5.24 0.96
CA HIS A 158 2.99 6.27 0.06
C HIS A 158 3.46 6.06 -1.39
N ALA A 159 4.72 5.69 -1.61
CA ALA A 159 5.23 5.39 -2.95
C ALA A 159 4.47 4.22 -3.61
N ILE A 160 4.10 3.20 -2.83
CA ILE A 160 3.35 2.05 -3.32
C ILE A 160 1.89 2.42 -3.56
N GLU A 161 1.24 3.15 -2.63
CA GLU A 161 -0.13 3.63 -2.77
C GLU A 161 -0.31 4.49 -4.03
N ALA A 162 0.55 5.50 -4.22
CA ALA A 162 0.54 6.36 -5.40
C ALA A 162 0.79 5.55 -6.69
N PHE A 163 1.71 4.58 -6.65
CA PHE A 163 1.95 3.72 -7.80
C PHE A 163 0.71 2.88 -8.17
N LEU A 164 0.00 2.38 -7.17
CA LEU A 164 -1.24 1.61 -7.32
C LEU A 164 -2.49 2.47 -7.51
N GLY A 165 -2.37 3.80 -7.64
CA GLY A 165 -3.52 4.70 -7.80
C GLY A 165 -4.46 4.71 -6.60
N MET A 166 -3.94 4.37 -5.42
CA MET A 166 -4.68 4.30 -4.16
C MET A 166 -4.50 5.55 -3.30
N ASP A 167 -3.88 6.59 -3.83
CA ASP A 167 -3.80 7.92 -3.26
C ASP A 167 -5.11 8.72 -3.41
N ASP A 168 -6.02 8.26 -4.29
CA ASP A 168 -7.36 8.81 -4.43
C ASP A 168 -8.35 8.21 -3.40
N ASP A 169 -8.89 9.08 -2.54
CA ASP A 169 -9.91 8.73 -1.55
C ASP A 169 -11.20 8.15 -2.17
N ALA A 170 -11.51 8.49 -3.42
CA ALA A 170 -12.64 7.91 -4.14
C ALA A 170 -12.39 6.43 -4.48
N VAL A 171 -11.19 6.11 -4.96
CA VAL A 171 -10.77 4.72 -5.26
C VAL A 171 -10.78 3.88 -3.99
N ASN A 172 -10.22 4.40 -2.90
CA ASN A 172 -10.25 3.71 -1.60
C ASN A 172 -11.69 3.49 -1.10
N ARG A 173 -12.55 4.51 -1.19
CA ARG A 173 -13.96 4.35 -0.81
C ARG A 173 -14.66 3.30 -1.66
N GLN A 174 -14.42 3.28 -2.97
CA GLN A 174 -15.02 2.31 -3.88
C GLN A 174 -14.55 0.87 -3.60
N LEU A 175 -13.25 0.66 -3.42
CA LEU A 175 -12.69 -0.66 -3.15
C LEU A 175 -13.19 -1.25 -1.83
N PHE A 176 -13.40 -0.42 -0.81
CA PHE A 176 -13.78 -0.87 0.53
C PHE A 176 -15.22 -0.49 0.94
N ALA A 177 -16.09 -0.15 -0.03
CA ALA A 177 -17.50 0.12 0.21
C ALA A 177 -18.28 -1.15 0.58
N SER A 178 -18.00 -2.27 -0.10
CA SER A 178 -18.69 -3.55 0.07
C SER A 178 -18.05 -4.47 1.12
N VAL A 179 -16.84 -4.14 1.57
CA VAL A 179 -16.19 -4.84 2.69
C VAL A 179 -16.82 -4.32 3.98
N GLY A 180 -17.79 -5.08 4.51
CA GLY A 180 -18.62 -4.69 5.65
C GLY A 180 -17.84 -4.20 6.88
N PRO A 181 -18.48 -3.42 7.78
CA PRO A 181 -17.82 -2.79 8.92
C PRO A 181 -17.14 -3.78 9.89
N GLN A 182 -17.56 -5.05 9.91
CA GLN A 182 -16.91 -6.08 10.72
C GLN A 182 -15.54 -6.54 10.19
N ASN A 183 -15.25 -6.34 8.90
CA ASN A 183 -13.93 -6.57 8.32
C ASN A 183 -13.08 -5.27 8.25
N ARG A 184 -13.65 -4.12 8.65
CA ARG A 184 -12.89 -2.90 8.96
C ARG A 184 -12.14 -3.00 10.29
N LEU A 185 -12.28 -4.11 11.01
CA LEU A 185 -11.54 -4.41 12.24
C LEU A 185 -10.10 -4.83 11.93
N LYS A 186 -9.33 -3.87 11.42
CA LYS A 186 -7.99 -3.51 11.88
C LYS A 186 -7.54 -2.34 11.03
N LEU A 187 -7.26 -1.22 11.71
CA LEU A 187 -6.47 -0.06 11.24
C LEU A 187 -7.27 1.22 10.94
N ASN A 188 -7.79 1.85 11.99
CA ASN A 188 -7.21 3.10 12.52
C ASN A 188 -7.75 3.44 13.93
N LEU A 189 -6.98 4.22 14.70
CA LEU A 189 -7.43 4.90 15.93
C LEU A 189 -8.70 5.74 15.70
N GLN A 190 -9.01 6.14 14.46
CA GLN A 190 -10.19 6.95 14.13
C GLN A 190 -11.50 6.15 14.24
N GLY A 191 -11.50 4.85 13.90
CA GLY A 191 -12.63 3.95 14.15
C GLY A 191 -12.85 3.73 15.65
N TRP A 192 -11.75 3.63 16.42
CA TRP A 192 -11.81 3.51 17.87
C TRP A 192 -12.27 4.82 18.58
N HIS A 193 -11.86 5.99 18.06
CA HIS A 193 -12.33 7.29 18.55
C HIS A 193 -13.79 7.59 18.17
N SER A 194 -14.23 7.18 16.98
CA SER A 194 -15.64 7.21 16.54
C SER A 194 -16.53 6.34 17.43
N ASP A 195 -16.10 5.11 17.72
CA ASP A 195 -16.86 4.22 18.61
C ASP A 195 -16.84 4.71 20.07
N ARG A 196 -15.76 5.35 20.52
CA ARG A 196 -15.73 6.00 21.84
C ARG A 196 -16.77 7.12 21.96
N GLN A 197 -16.98 7.93 20.92
CA GLN A 197 -18.01 8.97 20.96
C GLN A 197 -19.42 8.37 21.05
N ASN A 198 -19.66 7.22 20.42
CA ASN A 198 -20.94 6.51 20.52
C ASN A 198 -21.14 5.74 21.85
N LEU A 199 -20.05 5.44 22.59
CA LEU A 199 -20.13 4.78 23.90
C LEU A 199 -20.52 5.73 25.05
N TYR A 200 -20.32 7.04 24.90
CA TYR A 200 -20.72 8.03 25.91
C TYR A 200 -22.19 8.46 25.82
N PHE A 201 -22.93 8.02 24.79
CA PHE A 201 -24.38 8.28 24.67
C PHE A 201 -25.26 7.07 24.98
N LEU A 202 -24.68 5.92 25.36
CA LEU A 202 -25.43 4.72 25.74
C LEU A 202 -25.63 4.54 27.25
N ASN A 203 -25.09 5.45 28.08
CA ASN A 203 -25.41 5.48 29.51
C ASN A 203 -25.99 6.85 29.88
N GLY A 204 -27.28 6.99 29.59
CA GLY A 204 -28.03 8.19 29.87
C GLY A 204 -29.51 7.98 30.14
N VAL A 205 -29.99 6.76 30.42
CA VAL A 205 -31.22 6.55 31.20
C VAL A 205 -31.02 5.32 32.08
N VAL A 206 -30.72 5.61 33.35
CA VAL A 206 -30.71 4.70 34.48
C VAL A 206 -32.09 4.07 34.65
N ALA A 207 -32.08 2.80 35.03
CA ALA A 207 -33.22 2.04 35.50
C ALA A 207 -34.14 2.84 36.45
N ALA A 208 -35.43 2.86 36.15
CA ALA A 208 -36.47 3.01 37.14
C ALA A 208 -37.51 1.90 36.89
N SER A 209 -37.46 0.88 37.72
CA SER A 209 -38.58 -0.03 38.03
C SER A 209 -38.28 -0.62 39.41
N PRO A 210 -39.29 -0.89 40.25
CA PRO A 210 -40.74 -0.72 40.07
C PRO A 210 -41.30 0.55 40.74
#